data_AF-A0A9R1CUS3-F1
#
_entry.id   AF-A0A9R1CUS3-F1
#
_cell.length_a   1.000
_cell.length_b   1.000
_cell.length_c   1.000
_cell.angle_alpha   90.00
_cell.angle_beta   90.00
_cell.angle_gamma   90.00
#
_symmetry.space_group_name_H-M   'P 1'
#
loop_
_entity.id
_entity.type
_entity.pdbx_description
1 polymer ?
#
loop_
_entity_poly.entity_id
_entity_poly.type
_entity_poly.pdbx_seq_one_letter_code
_entity_poly.pdbx_strand_id
1 'polypeptide(L)'
;MNTKRFTSTLVMLLIACACFALGKDSANAITMESYEQSWVDSEGTLAIKNNTNEVVHNVTFQITYLNMAGKPLDYETFTKETDIDPGMTKQIDIPAYEYDRSYSYYKSQDSQISPHKFKIKFKLKGYNQESQSDSATTLPSSNSSSLSAILAIAAGLFALGFWIGLYVLVAYMARVRNRSQVMWLLVALFTTPALAIIILLCIGKSHDDSVEID
;
A
#
# COMPACT_ATOMS: atom_id res chain seq x y z
N MET A 1 10.39 25.92 34.31
CA MET A 1 10.87 24.78 33.49
C MET A 1 10.98 25.28 32.04
N ASN A 2 12.20 25.34 31.49
CA ASN A 2 12.49 26.06 30.24
C ASN A 2 11.98 25.30 29.01
N THR A 3 10.78 25.65 28.56
CA THR A 3 10.09 25.12 27.37
C THR A 3 10.94 25.16 26.09
N LYS A 4 11.91 26.09 26.00
CA LYS A 4 12.85 26.19 24.87
C LYS A 4 13.86 25.04 24.76
N ARG A 5 14.21 24.38 25.87
CA ARG A 5 15.15 23.25 25.86
C ARG A 5 14.44 21.93 25.50
N PHE A 6 13.17 21.80 25.89
CA PHE A 6 12.35 20.63 25.62
C PHE A 6 11.91 20.53 24.15
N THR A 7 11.62 21.68 23.51
CA THR A 7 11.33 21.73 22.07
C THR A 7 12.56 21.37 21.23
N SER A 8 13.76 21.77 21.65
CA SER A 8 15.00 21.47 20.92
C SER A 8 15.35 19.98 20.92
N THR A 9 15.11 19.26 22.02
CA THR A 9 15.35 17.81 22.10
C THR A 9 14.29 17.01 21.34
N LEU A 10 13.03 17.46 21.34
CA LEU A 10 11.95 16.80 20.60
C LEU A 10 12.14 16.90 19.08
N VAL A 11 12.64 18.04 18.59
CA VAL A 11 12.93 18.26 17.16
C VAL A 11 14.11 17.40 16.69
N MET A 12 15.17 17.23 17.50
CA MET A 12 16.26 16.31 17.16
C MET A 12 15.84 14.83 17.17
N LEU A 13 14.93 14.42 18.06
CA LEU A 13 14.39 13.06 18.08
C LEU A 13 13.50 12.77 16.85
N LEU A 14 12.71 13.75 16.42
CA LEU A 14 11.90 13.66 15.19
C LEU A 14 12.75 13.63 13.91
N ILE A 15 13.87 14.34 13.87
CA ILE A 15 14.84 14.28 12.75
C ILE A 15 15.58 12.94 12.73
N ALA A 16 15.92 12.37 13.90
CA ALA A 16 16.54 11.05 13.99
C ALA A 16 15.59 9.91 13.56
N CYS A 17 14.28 10.02 13.86
CA CYS A 17 13.28 9.05 13.38
C CYS A 17 13.02 9.13 11.87
N ALA A 18 13.26 10.29 11.23
CA ALA A 18 13.10 10.42 9.78
C ALA A 18 14.26 9.76 8.99
N CYS A 19 15.43 9.59 9.61
CA CYS A 19 16.58 8.97 8.95
C CYS A 19 16.49 7.44 8.78
N PHE A 20 15.61 6.76 9.52
CA PHE A 20 15.40 5.32 9.36
C PHE A 20 14.31 4.96 8.34
N ALA A 21 13.54 5.93 7.85
CA ALA A 21 12.43 5.70 6.92
C ALA A 21 12.73 6.07 5.46
N LEU A 22 14.00 6.31 5.11
CA LEU A 22 14.45 6.31 3.73
C LEU A 22 15.21 5.00 3.47
N GLY A 23 14.44 3.96 3.12
CA GLY A 23 14.96 2.72 2.57
C GLY A 23 15.86 3.04 1.37
N LYS A 24 17.15 2.97 1.61
CA LYS A 24 18.21 3.19 0.65
C LYS A 24 18.04 2.21 -0.52
N ASP A 25 17.91 2.74 -1.74
CA ASP A 25 18.00 2.02 -3.02
C ASP A 25 17.01 0.87 -3.29
N SER A 26 15.72 1.06 -3.02
CA SER A 26 14.68 0.07 -3.41
C SER A 26 14.71 -0.32 -4.90
N ALA A 27 15.09 0.59 -5.81
CA ALA A 27 15.09 0.30 -7.25
C ALA A 27 16.16 -0.73 -7.70
N ASN A 28 17.26 -0.86 -6.95
CA ASN A 28 18.39 -1.76 -7.27
C ASN A 28 18.54 -2.88 -6.23
N ALA A 29 17.62 -3.00 -5.28
CA ALA A 29 17.62 -4.03 -4.25
C ALA A 29 17.73 -5.44 -4.86
N ILE A 30 17.05 -5.66 -5.98
CA ILE A 30 17.15 -6.89 -6.76
C ILE A 30 17.43 -6.53 -8.22
N THR A 31 18.51 -7.07 -8.77
CA THR A 31 18.89 -6.91 -10.17
C THR A 31 18.77 -8.23 -10.91
N MET A 32 18.55 -8.15 -12.21
CA MET A 32 18.62 -9.30 -13.10
C MET A 32 20.02 -9.36 -13.72
N GLU A 33 20.66 -10.52 -13.62
CA GLU A 33 22.02 -10.78 -14.11
C GLU A 33 21.98 -11.45 -15.49
N SER A 34 21.07 -12.40 -15.69
CA SER A 34 20.90 -13.10 -16.97
C SER A 34 19.46 -13.54 -17.18
N TYR A 35 19.16 -13.85 -18.45
CA TYR A 35 17.94 -14.52 -18.85
C TYR A 35 18.23 -15.41 -20.04
N GLU A 36 17.59 -16.56 -20.07
CA GLU A 36 17.71 -17.56 -21.13
C GLU A 36 16.34 -18.10 -21.49
N GLN A 37 16.08 -18.21 -22.80
CA GLN A 37 14.91 -18.89 -23.35
C GLN A 37 15.24 -19.34 -24.78
N SER A 38 15.29 -20.66 -25.01
CA SER A 38 15.27 -21.26 -26.35
C SER A 38 13.84 -21.27 -26.92
N TRP A 39 13.72 -21.47 -28.23
CA TRP A 39 12.42 -21.50 -28.91
C TRP A 39 11.62 -22.79 -28.64
N VAL A 40 12.27 -23.81 -28.06
CA VAL A 40 11.66 -25.07 -27.63
C VAL A 40 11.44 -25.15 -26.12
N ASP A 41 11.90 -24.15 -25.37
CA ASP A 41 11.74 -24.14 -23.92
C ASP A 41 10.35 -23.60 -23.59
N SER A 42 9.59 -24.37 -22.80
CA SER A 42 8.30 -23.91 -22.27
C SER A 42 8.44 -22.87 -21.16
N GLU A 43 9.66 -22.66 -20.66
CA GLU A 43 10.00 -21.73 -19.60
C GLU A 43 11.22 -20.88 -19.99
N GLY A 44 11.30 -19.66 -19.46
CA GLY A 44 12.49 -18.84 -19.50
C GLY A 44 13.11 -18.73 -18.10
N THR A 45 14.42 -18.93 -18.01
CA THR A 45 15.15 -18.90 -16.74
C THR A 45 15.80 -17.53 -16.54
N LEU A 46 15.53 -16.88 -15.41
CA LEU A 46 16.15 -15.63 -14.99
C LEU A 46 17.11 -15.87 -13.83
N ALA A 47 18.30 -15.29 -13.89
CA ALA A 47 19.16 -15.14 -12.72
C ALA A 47 18.93 -13.76 -12.09
N ILE A 48 18.43 -13.74 -10.86
CA ILE A 48 18.20 -12.51 -10.08
C ILE A 48 19.11 -12.46 -8.84
N LYS A 49 19.68 -11.29 -8.55
CA LYS A 49 20.63 -11.08 -7.47
C LYS A 49 20.05 -10.18 -6.39
N ASN A 50 20.19 -10.60 -5.14
CA ASN A 50 19.90 -9.77 -3.97
C ASN A 50 21.12 -8.87 -3.68
N ASN A 51 20.96 -7.56 -3.81
CA ASN A 51 21.98 -6.57 -3.49
C ASN A 51 21.76 -5.89 -2.12
N THR A 52 20.78 -6.35 -1.35
CA THR A 52 20.50 -5.85 0.00
C THR A 52 21.34 -6.59 1.04
N ASN A 53 21.29 -6.11 2.29
CA ASN A 53 21.95 -6.74 3.43
C ASN A 53 20.99 -7.65 4.24
N GLU A 54 19.79 -7.89 3.74
CA GLU A 54 18.76 -8.73 4.38
C GLU A 54 18.34 -9.88 3.45
N VAL A 55 17.75 -10.92 4.02
CA VAL A 55 17.16 -12.00 3.22
C VAL A 55 15.95 -11.43 2.47
N VAL A 56 15.92 -11.69 1.17
CA VAL A 56 14.80 -11.33 0.31
C VAL A 56 13.88 -12.54 0.17
N HIS A 57 12.60 -12.30 0.37
CA HIS A 57 11.46 -13.19 0.23
C HIS A 57 10.49 -12.57 -0.78
N ASN A 58 9.67 -13.39 -1.45
CA ASN A 58 8.55 -12.95 -2.30
C ASN A 58 8.88 -11.80 -3.26
N VAL A 59 9.48 -12.12 -4.39
CA VAL A 59 9.91 -11.10 -5.36
C VAL A 59 8.83 -10.86 -6.40
N THR A 60 8.38 -9.61 -6.53
CA THR A 60 7.49 -9.17 -7.60
C THR A 60 8.26 -8.29 -8.59
N PHE A 61 8.24 -8.67 -9.86
CA PHE A 61 8.95 -7.97 -10.94
C PHE A 61 8.15 -7.96 -12.23
N GLN A 62 8.46 -6.99 -13.09
CA GLN A 62 7.88 -6.88 -14.43
C GLN A 62 8.96 -7.13 -15.49
N ILE A 63 8.65 -7.98 -16.46
CA ILE A 63 9.43 -8.17 -17.68
C ILE A 63 8.73 -7.46 -18.81
N THR A 64 9.43 -6.54 -19.47
CA THR A 64 8.97 -5.93 -20.73
C THR A 64 9.69 -6.61 -21.88
N TYR A 65 8.93 -7.23 -22.78
CA TYR A 65 9.45 -7.86 -24.00
C TYR A 65 9.57 -6.80 -25.09
N LEU A 66 10.72 -6.75 -25.76
CA LEU A 66 11.01 -5.78 -26.80
C LEU A 66 11.42 -6.47 -28.08
N ASN A 67 11.11 -5.86 -29.20
CA ASN A 67 11.66 -6.31 -30.48
C ASN A 67 13.17 -6.01 -30.56
N MET A 68 13.81 -6.45 -31.64
CA MET A 68 15.26 -6.23 -31.83
C MET A 68 15.65 -4.76 -31.96
N ALA A 69 14.74 -3.89 -32.42
CA ALA A 69 14.91 -2.45 -32.44
C ALA A 69 14.72 -1.77 -31.06
N GLY A 70 14.36 -2.52 -30.02
CA GLY A 70 14.13 -2.00 -28.67
C GLY A 70 12.76 -1.37 -28.45
N LYS A 71 11.80 -1.56 -29.37
CA LYS A 71 10.40 -1.14 -29.18
C LYS A 71 9.68 -2.19 -28.31
N PRO A 72 8.91 -1.77 -27.28
CA PRO A 72 8.09 -2.69 -26.50
C PRO A 72 7.10 -3.45 -27.39
N LEU A 73 7.01 -4.75 -27.17
CA LEU A 73 6.02 -5.66 -27.76
C LEU A 73 4.91 -5.95 -26.75
N ASP A 74 5.31 -6.29 -25.53
CA ASP A 74 4.40 -6.66 -24.43
C ASP A 74 5.09 -6.52 -23.07
N TYR A 75 4.35 -6.69 -21.98
CA TYR A 75 4.90 -6.83 -20.64
C TYR A 75 4.09 -7.80 -19.77
N GLU A 76 4.77 -8.46 -18.85
CA GLU A 76 4.15 -9.34 -17.88
C GLU A 76 4.72 -9.08 -16.48
N THR A 77 3.89 -9.26 -15.46
CA THR A 77 4.30 -9.11 -14.06
C THR A 77 4.23 -10.46 -13.38
N PHE A 78 5.32 -10.82 -12.72
CA PHE A 78 5.47 -12.09 -12.02
C PHE A 78 5.69 -11.84 -10.54
N THR A 79 5.13 -12.72 -9.72
CA THR A 79 5.45 -12.84 -8.29
C THR A 79 6.00 -14.24 -8.07
N LYS A 80 7.19 -14.32 -7.48
CA LYS A 80 7.86 -15.58 -7.16
C LYS A 80 8.16 -15.66 -5.68
N GLU A 81 7.58 -16.65 -5.03
CA GLU A 81 7.92 -17.04 -3.66
C GLU A 81 9.30 -17.72 -3.68
N THR A 82 10.32 -16.97 -3.27
CA THR A 82 11.70 -17.46 -3.26
C THR A 82 12.53 -16.69 -2.26
N ASP A 83 13.40 -17.42 -1.56
CA ASP A 83 14.34 -16.83 -0.61
C ASP A 83 15.71 -16.64 -1.26
N ILE A 84 16.29 -15.44 -1.12
CA ILE A 84 17.60 -15.07 -1.65
C ILE A 84 18.40 -14.41 -0.53
N ASP A 85 19.47 -15.06 -0.10
CA ASP A 85 20.38 -14.52 0.91
C ASP A 85 21.08 -13.23 0.42
N PRO A 86 21.52 -12.34 1.34
CA PRO A 86 22.26 -11.14 1.01
C PRO A 86 23.44 -11.40 0.07
N GLY A 87 23.52 -10.65 -1.03
CA GLY A 87 24.59 -10.76 -2.03
C GLY A 87 24.50 -11.97 -2.97
N MET A 88 23.56 -12.90 -2.74
CA MET A 88 23.43 -14.12 -3.54
C MET A 88 22.60 -13.92 -4.80
N THR A 89 22.84 -14.78 -5.79
CA THR A 89 22.07 -14.86 -7.04
C THR A 89 21.29 -16.16 -7.07
N LYS A 90 20.04 -16.10 -7.49
CA LYS A 90 19.16 -17.26 -7.61
C LYS A 90 18.54 -17.32 -9.00
N GLN A 91 18.47 -18.53 -9.53
CA GLN A 91 17.75 -18.80 -10.78
C GLN A 91 16.28 -19.06 -10.47
N ILE A 92 15.40 -18.47 -11.28
CA ILE A 92 13.95 -18.64 -11.21
C ILE A 92 13.39 -18.82 -12.62
N ASP A 93 12.40 -19.68 -12.77
CA ASP A 93 11.77 -19.94 -14.05
C ASP A 93 10.44 -19.19 -14.16
N ILE A 94 10.18 -18.59 -15.31
CA ILE A 94 8.91 -17.98 -15.69
C ILE A 94 8.39 -18.63 -16.97
N PRO A 95 7.07 -18.56 -17.26
CA PRO A 95 6.55 -19.01 -18.56
C PRO A 95 7.32 -18.40 -19.73
N ALA A 96 7.61 -19.21 -20.75
CA ALA A 96 8.29 -18.73 -21.94
C ALA A 96 7.40 -17.74 -22.72
N TYR A 97 7.98 -16.62 -23.15
CA TYR A 97 7.29 -15.65 -23.97
C TYR A 97 7.07 -16.19 -25.38
N GLU A 98 5.81 -16.22 -25.81
CA GLU A 98 5.41 -16.60 -27.18
C GLU A 98 6.02 -17.94 -27.63
N TYR A 99 5.99 -18.93 -26.72
CA TYR A 99 6.47 -20.30 -26.96
C TYR A 99 5.88 -20.92 -28.23
N ASP A 100 4.55 -20.86 -28.40
CA ASP A 100 3.85 -21.43 -29.56
C ASP A 100 4.25 -20.77 -30.89
N ARG A 101 4.84 -19.57 -30.82
CA ARG A 101 5.35 -18.81 -31.97
C ARG A 101 6.87 -18.90 -32.09
N SER A 102 7.51 -19.82 -31.37
CA SER A 102 8.94 -20.12 -31.43
C SER A 102 9.83 -18.90 -31.17
N TYR A 103 9.41 -18.00 -30.27
CA TYR A 103 10.23 -16.87 -29.84
C TYR A 103 11.39 -17.33 -28.97
N SER A 104 12.55 -16.68 -29.14
CA SER A 104 13.73 -16.97 -28.33
C SER A 104 14.45 -15.70 -27.92
N TYR A 105 15.10 -15.75 -26.76
CA TYR A 105 15.90 -14.65 -26.27
C TYR A 105 17.14 -14.46 -27.13
N TYR A 106 17.44 -13.20 -27.48
CA TYR A 106 18.49 -12.88 -28.45
C TYR A 106 19.92 -13.27 -28.04
N LYS A 107 20.18 -13.52 -26.75
CA LYS A 107 21.50 -13.95 -26.25
C LYS A 107 21.57 -15.43 -25.88
N SER A 108 20.48 -16.19 -25.99
CA SER A 108 20.54 -17.63 -25.69
C SER A 108 21.45 -18.35 -26.68
N GLN A 109 22.12 -19.40 -26.21
CA GLN A 109 23.16 -20.09 -26.98
C GLN A 109 22.57 -20.84 -28.19
N ASP A 110 21.38 -21.42 -28.04
CA ASP A 110 20.63 -22.12 -29.11
C ASP A 110 19.78 -21.18 -29.99
N SER A 111 20.02 -19.88 -29.88
CA SER A 111 19.19 -18.88 -30.53
C SER A 111 19.47 -18.78 -32.05
N GLN A 112 20.53 -19.37 -32.61
CA GLN A 112 20.84 -19.17 -34.03
C GLN A 112 19.77 -19.68 -35.02
N ILE A 113 18.82 -20.53 -34.59
CA ILE A 113 17.86 -21.22 -35.47
C ILE A 113 16.47 -20.55 -35.50
N SER A 114 16.09 -19.79 -34.46
CA SER A 114 14.73 -19.24 -34.36
C SER A 114 14.56 -17.95 -35.19
N PRO A 115 13.46 -17.85 -35.98
CA PRO A 115 13.17 -16.65 -36.78
C PRO A 115 12.70 -15.46 -35.94
N HIS A 116 12.30 -15.68 -34.68
CA HIS A 116 11.68 -14.66 -33.84
C HIS A 116 12.51 -14.38 -32.59
N LYS A 117 13.03 -13.15 -32.53
CA LYS A 117 13.95 -12.67 -31.49
C LYS A 117 13.34 -11.56 -30.68
N PHE A 118 13.57 -11.64 -29.38
CA PHE A 118 13.20 -10.58 -28.46
C PHE A 118 14.33 -10.24 -27.49
N LYS A 119 14.27 -9.01 -26.99
CA LYS A 119 15.03 -8.50 -25.85
C LYS A 119 14.08 -8.40 -24.65
N ILE A 120 14.64 -8.33 -23.45
CA ILE A 120 13.84 -8.06 -22.26
C ILE A 120 14.39 -6.87 -21.47
N LYS A 121 13.51 -6.22 -20.73
CA LYS A 121 13.84 -5.22 -19.71
C LYS A 121 13.19 -5.63 -18.39
N PHE A 122 14.02 -5.84 -17.39
CA PHE A 122 13.61 -6.16 -16.02
C PHE A 122 13.28 -4.88 -15.25
N LYS A 123 12.22 -4.91 -14.43
CA LYS A 123 11.90 -3.86 -13.46
C LYS A 123 11.36 -4.47 -12.17
N LEU A 124 12.07 -4.25 -11.07
CA LEU A 124 11.59 -4.61 -9.73
C LEU A 124 10.33 -3.81 -9.37
N LYS A 125 9.35 -4.47 -8.77
CA LYS A 125 8.09 -3.87 -8.29
C LYS A 125 7.95 -3.95 -6.78
N GLY A 126 8.38 -5.04 -6.18
CA GLY A 126 8.31 -5.25 -4.73
C GLY A 126 9.09 -6.50 -4.31
N TYR A 127 9.43 -6.56 -3.03
CA TYR A 127 10.04 -7.70 -2.36
C TYR A 127 9.77 -7.60 -0.85
N ASN A 128 9.88 -8.70 -0.11
CA ASN A 128 9.59 -8.76 1.33
C ASN A 128 8.20 -8.24 1.70
N GLN A 129 7.30 -8.19 0.73
CA GLN A 129 5.90 -7.95 0.98
C GLN A 129 5.34 -9.30 1.43
N GLU A 130 4.73 -9.31 2.60
CA GLU A 130 3.78 -10.37 2.90
C GLU A 130 2.87 -10.43 1.69
N SER A 131 2.77 -11.61 1.07
CA SER A 131 1.72 -11.86 0.11
C SER A 131 0.46 -11.30 0.76
N GLN A 132 -0.11 -10.22 0.20
CA GLN A 132 -1.54 -10.12 0.26
C GLN A 132 -1.98 -11.39 -0.45
N SER A 133 -2.12 -12.45 0.37
CA SER A 133 -3.15 -13.41 0.18
C SER A 133 -4.35 -12.51 -0.06
N ASP A 134 -4.70 -12.35 -1.34
CA ASP A 134 -6.09 -12.51 -1.73
C ASP A 134 -6.51 -13.73 -0.95
N SER A 135 -6.96 -13.49 0.30
CA SER A 135 -7.53 -14.50 1.14
C SER A 135 -8.47 -15.18 0.19
N ALA A 136 -8.20 -16.45 -0.11
CA ALA A 136 -9.08 -17.30 -0.84
C ALA A 136 -10.37 -17.36 -0.03
N THR A 137 -11.17 -16.31 -0.17
CA THR A 137 -12.59 -16.37 -0.05
C THR A 137 -12.95 -17.02 -1.37
N THR A 138 -12.90 -18.35 -1.37
CA THR A 138 -13.77 -19.18 -2.21
C THR A 138 -15.20 -18.70 -1.94
N LEU A 139 -15.58 -17.60 -2.59
CA LEU A 139 -16.96 -17.22 -2.77
C LEU A 139 -17.38 -17.89 -4.08
N PRO A 140 -18.34 -18.83 -4.04
CA PRO A 140 -18.80 -19.48 -5.26
C PRO A 140 -19.28 -18.39 -6.21
N SER A 141 -18.77 -18.46 -7.45
CA SER A 141 -19.28 -17.78 -8.63
C SER A 141 -20.81 -17.76 -8.59
N SER A 142 -21.36 -16.65 -8.13
CA SER A 142 -22.78 -16.31 -8.24
C SER A 142 -22.87 -14.81 -8.47
N ASN A 143 -23.45 -14.44 -9.61
CA ASN A 143 -23.65 -13.07 -10.07
C ASN A 143 -24.17 -12.17 -8.93
N SER A 144 -23.31 -11.30 -8.38
CA SER A 144 -23.66 -10.38 -7.29
C SER A 144 -22.96 -9.02 -7.40
N SER A 145 -22.65 -8.60 -8.63
CA SER A 145 -22.17 -7.23 -8.94
C SER A 145 -23.14 -6.13 -8.48
N SER A 146 -24.43 -6.45 -8.31
CA SER A 146 -25.43 -5.53 -7.75
C SER A 146 -25.46 -5.52 -6.21
N LEU A 147 -25.26 -6.64 -5.54
CA LEU A 147 -25.36 -6.74 -4.07
C LEU A 147 -24.15 -6.13 -3.34
N SER A 148 -22.95 -6.27 -3.91
CA SER A 148 -21.73 -5.63 -3.37
C SER A 148 -21.80 -4.11 -3.45
N ALA A 149 -22.32 -3.56 -4.56
CA ALA A 149 -22.56 -2.13 -4.70
C ALA A 149 -23.61 -1.61 -3.71
N ILE A 150 -24.72 -2.34 -3.50
CA ILE A 150 -25.76 -1.97 -2.54
C ILE A 150 -25.20 -1.97 -1.11
N LEU A 151 -24.37 -2.96 -0.74
CA LEU A 151 -23.76 -3.03 0.58
C LEU A 151 -22.78 -1.86 0.81
N ALA A 152 -21.99 -1.49 -0.20
CA ALA A 152 -21.09 -0.34 -0.13
C ALA A 152 -21.85 0.99 0.01
N ILE A 153 -22.94 1.17 -0.73
CA ILE A 153 -23.81 2.36 -0.61
C ILE A 153 -24.46 2.40 0.78
N ALA A 154 -24.98 1.28 1.27
CA ALA A 154 -25.57 1.19 2.60
C ALA A 154 -24.54 1.55 3.69
N ALA A 155 -23.33 0.99 3.63
CA ALA A 155 -22.25 1.32 4.56
C ALA A 155 -21.87 2.81 4.50
N GLY A 156 -21.83 3.41 3.32
CA GLY A 156 -21.59 4.85 3.14
C GLY A 156 -22.67 5.72 3.79
N LEU A 157 -23.94 5.36 3.62
CA LEU A 157 -25.06 6.07 4.26
C LEU A 157 -25.03 5.95 5.78
N PHE A 158 -24.66 4.78 6.32
CA PHE A 158 -24.46 4.59 7.75
C PHE A 158 -23.31 5.45 8.30
N ALA A 159 -22.18 5.52 7.60
CA ALA A 159 -21.06 6.36 7.99
C ALA A 159 -21.40 7.86 7.97
N LEU A 160 -22.12 8.31 6.93
CA LEU A 160 -22.66 9.68 6.85
C LEU A 160 -23.64 9.95 8.00
N GLY A 161 -24.57 9.04 8.26
CA GLY A 161 -25.52 9.17 9.37
C GLY A 161 -24.82 9.26 10.73
N PHE A 162 -23.80 8.44 10.94
CA PHE A 162 -22.96 8.49 12.14
C PHE A 162 -22.23 9.82 12.27
N TRP A 163 -21.67 10.32 11.16
CA TRP A 163 -21.00 11.62 11.11
C TRP A 163 -21.94 12.77 11.46
N ILE A 164 -23.12 12.84 10.83
CA ILE A 164 -24.15 13.84 11.16
C ILE A 164 -24.63 13.68 12.62
N GLY A 165 -24.81 12.44 13.08
CA GLY A 165 -25.26 12.13 14.45
C GLY A 165 -24.32 12.68 15.51
N LEU A 166 -23.00 12.68 15.28
CA LEU A 166 -22.03 13.28 16.20
C LEU A 166 -22.24 14.79 16.38
N TYR A 167 -22.62 15.53 15.33
CA TYR A 167 -22.91 16.96 15.45
C TYR A 167 -24.23 17.22 16.19
N VAL A 168 -25.26 16.41 15.95
CA VAL A 168 -26.52 16.47 16.70
C VAL A 168 -26.29 16.16 18.18
N LEU A 169 -25.41 15.20 18.48
CA LEU A 169 -25.03 14.84 19.85
C LEU A 169 -24.33 16.00 20.56
N VAL A 170 -23.41 16.71 19.90
CA VAL A 170 -22.80 17.95 20.44
C VAL A 170 -23.87 18.98 20.80
N ALA A 171 -24.82 19.23 19.90
CA ALA A 171 -25.89 20.21 20.12
C ALA A 171 -26.82 19.80 21.28
N TYR A 172 -27.18 18.52 21.36
CA TYR A 172 -27.98 17.98 22.46
C TYR A 172 -27.25 18.09 23.80
N MET A 173 -25.96 17.72 23.86
CA MET A 173 -25.16 17.84 25.09
C MET A 173 -24.98 19.29 25.52
N ALA A 174 -24.82 20.22 24.58
CA ALA A 174 -24.77 21.66 24.89
C ALA A 174 -26.10 22.15 25.49
N ARG A 175 -27.24 21.70 24.93
CA ARG A 175 -28.58 22.02 25.46
C ARG A 175 -28.79 21.48 26.89
N VAL A 176 -28.46 20.22 27.15
CA VAL A 176 -28.60 19.59 28.47
C VAL A 176 -27.71 20.25 29.53
N ARG A 177 -26.62 20.89 29.11
CA ARG A 177 -25.69 21.63 29.97
C ARG A 177 -25.98 23.14 30.03
N ASN A 178 -27.15 23.57 29.55
CA ASN A 178 -27.60 24.97 29.59
C ASN A 178 -26.63 25.96 28.90
N ARG A 179 -25.94 25.52 27.84
CA ARG A 179 -25.04 26.35 27.02
C ARG A 179 -25.65 26.61 25.64
N SER A 180 -25.22 27.66 24.97
CA SER A 180 -25.72 28.03 23.65
C SER A 180 -25.36 26.97 22.60
N GLN A 181 -26.38 26.39 21.97
CA GLN A 181 -26.23 25.28 21.01
C GLN A 181 -25.40 25.70 19.79
N VAL A 182 -25.64 26.92 19.29
CA VAL A 182 -25.01 27.44 18.07
C VAL A 182 -23.50 27.65 18.25
N MET A 183 -23.06 28.14 19.40
CA MET A 183 -21.62 28.31 19.69
C MET A 183 -20.89 26.98 19.70
N TRP A 184 -21.46 25.95 20.32
CA TRP A 184 -20.81 24.63 20.38
C TRP A 184 -20.82 23.89 19.04
N LEU A 185 -21.81 24.13 18.20
CA LEU A 185 -21.80 23.67 16.80
C LEU A 185 -20.68 24.33 15.99
N LEU A 186 -20.42 25.63 16.17
CA LEU A 186 -19.29 26.32 15.52
C LEU A 186 -17.94 25.79 16.01
N VAL A 187 -17.80 25.53 17.31
CA VAL A 187 -16.56 24.95 17.86
C VAL A 187 -16.32 23.54 17.32
N ALA A 188 -17.36 22.71 17.20
CA ALA A 188 -17.27 21.38 16.62
C ALA A 188 -16.89 21.40 15.13
N LEU A 189 -17.30 22.45 14.40
CA LEU A 189 -16.92 22.66 13.00
C LEU A 189 -15.41 22.94 12.84
N PHE A 190 -14.83 23.75 13.72
CA PHE A 190 -13.40 24.13 13.65
C PHE A 190 -12.45 23.10 14.26
N THR A 191 -12.92 22.29 15.21
CA THR A 191 -12.10 21.26 15.87
C THR A 191 -12.44 19.90 15.31
N THR A 192 -13.19 19.09 16.05
CA THR A 192 -13.89 17.89 15.62
C THR A 192 -15.05 17.68 16.60
N PRO A 193 -16.18 17.09 16.17
CA PRO A 193 -17.32 16.88 17.07
C PRO A 193 -16.97 16.00 18.26
N ALA A 194 -16.05 15.03 18.11
CA ALA A 194 -15.56 14.20 19.21
C ALA A 194 -14.79 15.02 20.27
N LEU A 195 -13.94 15.94 19.84
CA LEU A 195 -13.15 16.79 20.74
C LEU A 195 -14.06 17.80 21.46
N ALA A 196 -15.05 18.36 20.75
CA ALA A 196 -16.06 19.22 21.37
C ALA A 196 -16.89 18.49 22.44
N ILE A 197 -17.25 17.22 22.21
CA ILE A 197 -17.92 16.37 23.23
C ILE A 197 -17.02 16.20 24.46
N ILE A 198 -15.73 15.89 24.27
CA ILE A 198 -14.78 15.71 25.38
C ILE A 198 -14.65 16.99 26.19
N ILE A 199 -14.50 18.15 25.54
CA ILE A 199 -14.43 19.45 26.23
C ILE A 199 -15.71 19.72 27.01
N LEU A 200 -16.88 19.51 26.39
CA LEU A 200 -18.17 19.65 27.08
C LEU A 200 -18.25 18.75 28.30
N LEU A 201 -17.70 17.53 28.21
CA LEU A 201 -17.70 16.55 29.30
C LEU A 201 -16.78 16.99 30.44
N CYS A 202 -15.56 17.45 30.13
CA CYS A 202 -14.58 17.94 31.10
C CYS A 202 -15.01 19.21 31.85
N ILE A 203 -15.78 20.10 31.21
CA ILE A 203 -16.23 21.37 31.81
C ILE A 203 -17.28 21.20 32.92
N GLY A 204 -17.95 20.04 33.02
CA GLY A 204 -18.97 19.79 34.04
C GLY A 204 -20.26 20.61 33.87
N LYS A 205 -21.29 20.34 34.69
CA LYS A 205 -22.56 21.11 34.71
C LYS A 205 -22.35 22.40 35.51
N SER A 206 -22.85 23.54 35.02
CA SER A 206 -22.96 24.74 35.84
C SER A 206 -23.99 24.49 36.95
N HIS A 207 -23.55 24.61 38.21
CA HIS A 207 -24.48 24.70 39.33
C HIS A 207 -25.19 26.05 39.24
N ASP A 208 -26.51 26.02 39.24
CA ASP A 208 -27.33 27.20 39.50
C ASP A 208 -27.28 27.41 41.02
N ASP A 209 -26.63 28.48 41.45
CA ASP A 209 -26.76 28.95 42.84
C ASP A 209 -28.14 29.63 42.95
N SER A 210 -29.17 28.86 43.32
CA SER A 210 -30.43 29.43 43.79
C SER A 210 -30.19 30.02 45.17
N VAL A 211 -29.90 31.32 45.22
CA VAL A 211 -29.95 32.14 46.42
C VAL A 211 -31.40 32.19 46.92
N GLU A 212 -31.65 31.57 48.07
CA GLU A 212 -32.81 31.84 48.93
C GLU A 212 -32.82 33.34 49.28
N ILE A 213 -33.95 34.00 49.04
CA ILE A 213 -34.35 35.21 49.76
C ILE A 213 -35.80 34.97 50.21
N ASP A 214 -35.97 35.02 51.53
CA ASP A 214 -37.16 34.94 52.40
C ASP A 214 -38.57 34.93 51.75
#